data_AF-A0A845UEY4-F1
#
_entry.id   AF-A0A845UEY4-F1
#
_cell.length_a   1.000
_cell.length_b   1.000
_cell.length_c   1.000
_cell.angle_alpha   90.00
_cell.angle_beta   90.00
_cell.angle_gamma   90.00
#
_symmetry.space_group_name_H-M   'P 1'
#
loop_
_entity.id
_entity.type
_entity.pdbx_description
1 polymer ?
#
loop_
_entity_poly.entity_id
_entity_poly.type
_entity_poly.pdbx_seq_one_letter_code
_entity_poly.pdbx_strand_id
1 'polypeptide(L)' 'GARLMALGGATMNGPRYIWWNFVSSSKDRIEQAKEDWKAADWANGPFRLPPGDEQEFIPITEELDRTRPRNWD' A
#
# COMPACT_ATOMS: atom_id res chain seq x y z
N GLY A 1 -30.98 17.71 -8.86
CA GLY A 1 -29.98 18.38 -7.99
C GLY A 1 -28.60 17.83 -8.31
N ALA A 2 -27.55 18.63 -8.17
CA ALA A 2 -26.17 18.21 -8.47
C ALA A 2 -25.40 17.79 -7.20
N ARG A 3 -24.51 16.80 -7.33
CA ARG A 3 -23.51 16.43 -6.31
C ARG A 3 -22.12 16.70 -6.89
N LEU A 4 -21.33 17.53 -6.22
CA LEU A 4 -19.97 17.90 -6.62
C LEU A 4 -19.03 17.69 -5.44
N MET A 5 -17.80 17.26 -5.73
CA MET A 5 -16.70 17.16 -4.78
C MET A 5 -15.49 17.87 -5.38
N ALA A 6 -14.91 18.81 -4.64
CA ALA A 6 -13.67 19.49 -5.00
C ALA A 6 -12.61 19.17 -3.94
N LEU A 7 -11.48 18.62 -4.37
CA LEU A 7 -10.34 18.27 -3.52
C LEU A 7 -9.09 18.97 -4.07
N GLY A 8 -8.33 19.63 -3.19
CA GLY A 8 -7.11 20.33 -3.55
C GLY A 8 -6.24 20.59 -2.32
N GLY A 9 -4.96 20.87 -2.54
CA GLY A 9 -3.97 21.12 -1.49
C GLY A 9 -2.64 21.56 -2.10
N ALA A 10 -1.69 21.92 -1.25
CA ALA A 10 -0.34 22.24 -1.68
C ALA A 10 0.33 21.04 -2.36
N THR A 11 1.20 21.30 -3.34
CA THR A 11 1.98 20.25 -4.01
C THR A 11 2.84 19.49 -3.00
N MET A 12 2.91 18.17 -3.15
CA MET A 12 3.78 17.34 -2.31
C MET A 12 5.25 17.61 -2.65
N ASN A 13 6.11 17.65 -1.64
CA ASN A 13 7.55 17.81 -1.82
C ASN A 13 8.16 16.48 -2.32
N GLY A 14 8.15 16.27 -3.63
CA GLY A 14 8.82 15.17 -4.32
C GLY A 14 7.91 13.99 -4.72
N PRO A 15 8.45 13.01 -5.46
CA PRO A 15 7.68 11.95 -6.07
C PRO A 15 7.01 11.05 -5.03
N ARG A 16 5.92 10.41 -5.43
CA ARG A 16 5.30 9.32 -4.67
C ARG A 16 5.23 8.07 -5.53
N TYR A 17 5.62 6.96 -4.93
CA TYR A 17 5.50 5.65 -5.51
C TYR A 17 4.26 4.99 -4.93
N ILE A 18 3.43 4.46 -5.80
CA ILE A 18 2.20 3.74 -5.44
C ILE A 18 2.28 2.34 -6.02
N TRP A 19 2.06 1.35 -5.17
CA TRP A 19 1.93 -0.04 -5.56
C TRP A 19 0.87 -0.68 -4.67
N TRP A 20 -0.20 -1.21 -5.27
CA TRP A 20 -1.34 -1.73 -4.51
C TRP A 20 -1.82 -0.71 -3.44
N ASN A 21 -1.88 -1.11 -2.17
CA ASN A 21 -2.26 -0.27 -1.03
C ASN A 21 -1.06 0.43 -0.36
N PHE A 22 0.15 0.31 -0.90
CA PHE A 22 1.35 0.93 -0.34
C PHE A 22 1.74 2.20 -1.09
N VAL A 23 1.97 3.27 -0.32
CA VAL A 23 2.41 4.57 -0.82
C VAL A 23 3.61 5.06 -0.03
N SER A 24 4.68 5.45 -0.72
CA SER A 24 5.92 5.90 -0.10
C SER A 24 6.69 6.85 -1.03
N SER A 25 7.57 7.67 -0.46
CA SER A 25 8.58 8.41 -1.22
C SER A 25 9.82 7.58 -1.56
N SER A 26 9.88 6.31 -1.12
CA SER A 26 10.98 5.36 -1.34
C SER A 26 10.44 4.05 -1.90
N LYS A 27 11.03 3.57 -3.01
CA LYS A 27 10.72 2.27 -3.61
C LYS A 27 11.14 1.12 -2.70
N ASP A 28 12.31 1.21 -2.07
CA ASP A 28 12.82 0.17 -1.17
C ASP A 28 11.88 -0.08 0.01
N ARG A 29 11.23 0.98 0.53
CA ARG A 29 10.20 0.83 1.56
C ARG A 29 8.95 0.09 1.06
N ILE A 30 8.59 0.25 -0.21
CA ILE A 30 7.47 -0.51 -0.79
C ILE A 30 7.87 -1.97 -0.97
N GLU A 31 9.08 -2.27 -1.44
CA GLU A 31 9.55 -3.65 -1.55
C GLU A 31 9.64 -4.33 -0.17
N GLN A 32 10.11 -3.63 0.86
CA GLN A 32 10.08 -4.16 2.23
C GLN A 32 8.65 -4.45 2.69
N ALA A 33 7.71 -3.51 2.49
CA ALA A 33 6.30 -3.71 2.84
C ALA A 33 5.65 -4.89 2.09
N LYS A 34 6.07 -5.15 0.84
CA LYS A 34 5.65 -6.34 0.08
C LYS A 34 6.10 -7.62 0.75
N GLU A 35 7.37 -7.72 1.12
CA GLU A 35 7.90 -8.90 1.83
C GLU A 35 7.25 -9.10 3.19
N ASP A 36 7.09 -8.03 3.96
CA ASP A 36 6.47 -8.06 5.28
C ASP A 36 5.00 -8.51 5.21
N TRP A 37 4.25 -8.07 4.19
CA TRP A 37 2.87 -8.51 3.97
C TRP A 37 2.80 -9.97 3.51
N LYS A 38 3.70 -10.40 2.63
CA LYS A 38 3.80 -11.81 2.19
C LYS A 38 4.15 -12.76 3.33
N ALA A 39 4.95 -12.32 4.28
CA ALA A 39 5.33 -13.12 5.46
C ALA A 39 4.13 -13.44 6.37
N ALA A 40 3.08 -12.60 6.34
CA ALA A 40 1.84 -12.80 7.11
C ALA A 40 2.07 -13.04 8.61
N ASP A 41 3.13 -12.46 9.19
CA ASP A 41 3.37 -12.48 10.64
C ASP A 41 2.56 -11.37 11.31
N TRP A 42 1.28 -11.66 11.59
CA TRP A 42 0.36 -10.71 12.21
C TRP A 42 0.64 -10.45 13.70
N ALA A 43 1.50 -11.26 14.33
CA ALA A 43 1.80 -11.17 15.75
C ALA A 43 3.05 -10.31 16.03
N ASN A 44 4.13 -10.52 15.26
CA ASN A 44 5.41 -9.86 15.48
C ASN A 44 5.87 -9.00 14.29
N GLY A 45 5.19 -9.10 13.14
CA GLY A 45 5.46 -8.28 11.98
C GLY A 45 4.94 -6.84 12.11
N PRO A 46 5.21 -6.00 11.10
CA PRO A 46 4.82 -4.60 11.12
C PRO A 46 3.33 -4.37 10.84
N PHE A 47 2.60 -5.40 10.36
CA PHE A 47 1.18 -5.34 10.07
C PHE A 47 0.37 -6.16 11.08
N ARG A 48 -0.86 -5.73 11.34
CA ARG A 48 -1.84 -6.47 12.15
C ARG A 48 -3.17 -6.52 11.41
N LEU A 49 -3.85 -7.65 11.49
CA LEU A 49 -5.22 -7.77 11.01
C LEU A 49 -6.19 -7.03 11.96
N PRO A 50 -7.36 -6.60 11.45
CA PRO A 50 -8.35 -5.95 12.28
C PRO A 50 -8.80 -6.83 13.46
N PRO A 51 -9.00 -6.27 14.67
CA PRO A 51 -9.51 -7.04 15.80
C PRO A 51 -10.86 -7.69 15.49
N GLY A 52 -10.97 -8.99 15.71
CA GLY A 52 -12.19 -9.76 15.43
C GLY A 52 -12.38 -10.19 13.98
N ASP A 53 -11.44 -9.86 13.09
CA ASP A 53 -11.40 -10.28 11.69
C ASP A 53 -9.98 -10.72 11.30
N GLU A 54 -9.56 -11.84 11.90
CA GLU A 54 -8.19 -12.37 11.79
C GLU A 54 -8.12 -13.64 10.91
N GLN A 55 -9.25 -14.04 10.31
CA GLN A 55 -9.38 -15.30 9.58
C GLN A 55 -9.04 -15.18 8.09
N GLU A 56 -9.20 -14.00 7.51
CA GLU A 56 -8.98 -13.75 6.09
C GLU A 56 -8.10 -12.52 5.88
N PHE A 57 -7.29 -12.55 4.82
CA PHE A 57 -6.57 -11.40 4.32
C PHE A 57 -6.38 -11.53 2.81
N ILE A 58 -6.08 -10.42 2.13
CA ILE A 58 -5.82 -10.41 0.69
C ILE A 58 -4.32 -10.65 0.44
N PRO A 59 -3.92 -11.80 -0.10
CA PRO A 59 -2.51 -12.07 -0.38
C PRO A 59 -2.02 -11.25 -1.58
N ILE A 60 -0.72 -10.97 -1.59
CA ILE A 60 -0.06 -10.51 -2.81
C ILE A 60 0.09 -11.73 -3.73
N THR A 61 -0.60 -11.72 -4.86
CA THR A 61 -0.50 -12.79 -5.86
C THR A 61 0.84 -12.74 -6.58
N GLU A 62 1.29 -13.86 -7.14
CA GLU A 62 2.53 -13.90 -7.94
C GLU A 62 2.48 -12.92 -9.13
N GLU A 63 1.31 -12.75 -9.74
CA GLU A 63 1.12 -11.80 -10.84
C GLU A 63 1.33 -10.37 -10.36
N LEU A 64 0.75 -10.01 -9.20
CA LEU A 64 0.89 -8.68 -8.62
C LEU A 64 2.33 -8.41 -8.19
N ASP A 65 3.03 -9.40 -7.63
CA ASP A 65 4.41 -9.25 -7.16
C ASP A 65 5.40 -8.90 -8.29
N ARG A 66 5.11 -9.35 -9.52
CA ARG A 66 5.92 -9.04 -10.72
C ARG A 66 5.73 -7.61 -11.22
N THR A 67 4.72 -6.89 -10.75
CA THR A 67 4.47 -5.49 -11.13
C THR A 67 5.39 -4.53 -10.36
N ARG A 68 5.67 -3.35 -10.93
CA ARG A 68 6.53 -2.34 -10.31
C ARG A 68 5.73 -1.16 -9.75
N PRO A 69 6.20 -0.51 -8.68
CA PRO A 69 5.59 0.72 -8.18
C PRO A 69 5.53 1.78 -9.27
N ARG A 70 4.33 2.33 -9.49
CA ARG A 70 4.12 3.42 -10.45
C ARG A 70 4.66 4.72 -9.85
N ASN A 71 5.34 5.51 -10.67
CA ASN A 71 5.65 6.89 -10.32
C ASN A 71 4.36 7.70 -10.47
N TRP A 72 3.98 8.43 -9.42
CA TRP A 72 2.92 9.42 -9.48
C TRP A 72 3.59 10.80 -9.40
N ASP A 73 3.80 11.39 -10.57
CA ASP A 73 4.35 12.74 -10.77
C ASP A 73 3.31 13.59 -11.51
#